data_AF-A0AAV1ZHY0-F1
#
_entry.id   AF-A0AAV1ZHY0-F1
#
_cell.length_a   1.000
_cell.length_b   1.000
_cell.length_c   1.000
_cell.angle_alpha   90.00
_cell.angle_beta   90.00
_cell.angle_gamma   90.00
#
_symmetry.space_group_name_H-M   'P 1'
#
loop_
_entity.id
_entity.type
_entity.pdbx_description
1 polymer ?
#
loop_
_entity_poly.entity_id
_entity_poly.type
_entity_poly.pdbx_seq_one_letter_code
_entity_poly.pdbx_strand_id
1 'polypeptide(L)' 'MTTVVMPQQQRNGGPVLVHVEFEVFGGVQGVHFAKYCKEMCDRFDLKGWTKPSAYGTIVGVIQGEKAYVDEMRSWM' A
#
# COMPACT_ATOMS: atom_id res chain seq x y z
N MET A 1 -5.96 -29.24 33.52
CA MET A 1 -5.42 -29.48 32.15
C MET A 1 -6.42 -28.90 31.17
N THR A 2 -6.30 -27.63 30.81
CA THR A 2 -7.18 -27.01 29.79
C THR A 2 -6.28 -26.27 28.82
N THR A 3 -5.93 -26.94 27.72
CA THR A 3 -5.26 -26.29 26.59
C THR A 3 -6.26 -25.36 25.92
N VAL A 4 -6.05 -24.05 26.07
CA VAL A 4 -6.71 -23.04 25.26
C VAL A 4 -6.17 -23.19 23.84
N VAL A 5 -7.02 -23.73 22.96
CA VAL A 5 -6.76 -23.84 21.54
C VAL A 5 -6.77 -22.42 20.96
N MET A 6 -5.59 -21.88 20.69
CA MET A 6 -5.42 -20.63 19.95
C MET A 6 -5.86 -20.86 18.50
N PRO A 7 -6.60 -19.94 17.86
CA PRO A 7 -6.88 -20.06 16.44
C PRO A 7 -5.56 -20.01 15.67
N GLN A 8 -5.22 -21.10 14.99
CA GLN A 8 -4.10 -21.15 14.05
C GLN A 8 -4.36 -20.13 12.94
N GLN A 9 -3.79 -18.94 13.08
CA GLN A 9 -3.60 -18.03 11.95
C GLN A 9 -2.71 -18.75 10.94
N GLN A 10 -3.28 -19.03 9.76
CA GLN A 10 -2.61 -19.78 8.70
C GLN A 10 -1.23 -19.19 8.41
N ARG A 11 -0.20 -19.93 8.80
CA ARG A 11 1.16 -19.76 8.31
C ARG A 11 1.29 -20.61 7.06
N ASN A 12 1.18 -20.01 5.87
CA ASN A 12 1.59 -20.68 4.63
C ASN A 12 1.99 -19.69 3.53
N GLY A 13 3.23 -19.82 3.05
CA GLY A 13 3.56 -19.65 1.63
C GLY A 13 4.22 -18.34 1.16
N GLY A 14 5.51 -18.13 1.48
CA GLY A 14 6.38 -17.13 0.81
C GLY A 14 5.95 -15.65 0.93
N PRO A 15 6.77 -14.70 0.47
CA PRO A 15 6.34 -13.31 0.39
C PRO A 15 5.19 -13.21 -0.61
N VAL A 16 3.97 -12.96 -0.12
CA VAL A 16 2.79 -12.77 -0.97
C VAL A 16 2.89 -11.38 -1.60
N LEU A 17 3.39 -11.34 -2.83
CA LEU A 17 3.44 -10.13 -3.62
C LEU A 17 2.04 -9.79 -4.14
N VAL A 18 1.59 -8.57 -3.86
CA VAL A 18 0.32 -8.04 -4.34
C VAL A 18 0.58 -6.84 -5.22
N HIS A 19 -0.31 -6.65 -6.20
CA HIS A 19 -0.34 -5.49 -7.08
C HIS A 19 -1.64 -4.75 -6.82
N VAL A 20 -1.54 -3.48 -6.42
CA VAL A 20 -2.67 -2.65 -6.07
C VAL A 20 -2.61 -1.36 -6.88
N GLU A 21 -3.68 -1.11 -7.61
CA GLU A 21 -3.93 0.17 -8.26
C GLU A 21 -4.75 1.03 -7.32
N PHE A 22 -4.39 2.30 -7.20
CA PHE A 22 -5.10 3.24 -6.33
C PHE A 22 -5.33 4.56 -7.07
N GLU A 23 -6.44 5.20 -6.71
CA GLU A 23 -6.78 6.54 -7.19
C GLU A 23 -7.17 7.40 -5.99
N VAL A 24 -6.48 8.51 -5.84
CA VAL A 24 -6.73 9.50 -4.79
C VAL A 24 -7.53 10.65 -5.39
N PHE A 25 -8.73 10.82 -4.87
CA PHE A 25 -9.65 11.91 -5.21
C PHE A 25 -9.56 13.00 -4.14
N GLY A 26 -9.55 14.27 -4.54
CA GLY A 26 -9.55 15.41 -3.60
C GLY A 26 -8.80 16.62 -4.13
N GLY A 27 -8.58 17.61 -3.26
CA GLY A 27 -7.79 18.81 -3.54
C GLY A 27 -6.30 18.52 -3.63
N VAL A 28 -5.88 17.68 -4.60
CA VAL A 28 -4.49 17.22 -4.75
C VAL A 28 -3.61 18.18 -5.56
N GLN A 29 -4.14 19.34 -5.95
CA GLN A 29 -3.37 20.42 -6.57
C GLN A 29 -2.52 21.14 -5.50
N GLY A 30 -1.19 20.98 -5.57
CA GLY A 30 -0.24 21.71 -4.72
C GLY A 30 0.28 20.96 -3.48
N VAL A 31 -0.09 19.70 -3.25
CA VAL A 31 0.21 18.97 -2.00
C VAL A 31 1.41 18.01 -2.05
N HIS A 32 2.25 18.05 -3.09
CA HIS A 32 3.46 17.21 -3.21
C HIS A 32 3.24 15.71 -2.91
N PHE A 33 2.03 15.19 -3.14
CA PHE A 33 1.63 13.82 -2.75
C PHE A 33 2.59 12.76 -3.33
N ALA A 34 3.03 12.92 -4.58
CA ALA A 34 3.97 12.00 -5.22
C ALA A 34 5.30 11.88 -4.45
N LYS A 35 5.77 12.97 -3.81
CA LYS A 35 6.99 12.94 -2.99
C LYS A 35 6.79 12.10 -1.73
N TYR A 36 5.70 12.33 -1.00
CA TYR A 36 5.36 11.55 0.20
C TYR A 36 5.09 10.08 -0.11
N CYS A 37 4.40 9.82 -1.21
CA CYS A 37 4.12 8.46 -1.67
C CYS A 37 5.43 7.72 -1.99
N LYS A 38 6.40 8.39 -2.62
CA LYS A 38 7.75 7.84 -2.86
C LYS A 38 8.49 7.56 -1.56
N GLU A 39 8.51 8.50 -0.61
CA GLU A 39 9.17 8.31 0.69
C GLU A 39 8.57 7.14 1.49
N MET A 40 7.24 6.96 1.44
CA MET A 40 6.58 5.80 2.07
C MET A 40 6.89 4.49 1.34
N CYS A 41 6.87 4.48 0.01
CA CYS A 41 7.29 3.31 -0.76
C CYS A 41 8.74 2.90 -0.43
N ASP A 42 9.66 3.87 -0.36
CA ASP A 42 11.06 3.61 -0.03
C ASP A 42 11.21 3.08 1.42
N ARG A 43 10.35 3.51 2.34
CA ARG A 43 10.35 3.03 3.74
C ARG A 43 9.85 1.59 3.87
N PHE A 44 8.83 1.23 3.10
CA PHE A 44 8.20 -0.09 3.12
C PHE A 44 8.78 -1.07 2.09
N ASP A 45 9.84 -0.66 1.39
CA ASP A 45 10.46 -1.36 0.26
C ASP A 45 9.44 -1.81 -0.81
N LEU A 46 8.45 -0.95 -1.06
CA LEU A 46 7.44 -1.13 -2.10
C LEU A 46 7.91 -0.48 -3.40
N LYS A 47 7.53 -1.08 -4.55
CA LYS A 47 7.83 -0.53 -5.88
C LYS A 47 6.55 -0.08 -6.56
N GLY A 48 6.61 0.97 -7.36
CA GLY A 48 5.41 1.53 -7.97
C GLY A 48 5.63 2.82 -8.71
N TRP A 49 4.54 3.38 -9.20
CA TRP A 49 4.53 4.69 -9.85
C TRP A 49 3.25 5.45 -9.47
N THR A 50 3.32 6.77 -9.56
CA THR A 50 2.17 7.67 -9.38
C THR A 50 2.18 8.72 -10.48
N LYS A 51 1.01 9.05 -11.01
CA LYS A 51 0.84 10.11 -12.01
C LYS A 51 -0.43 10.92 -11.71
N PRO A 52 -0.40 12.25 -11.92
CA PRO A 52 -1.62 13.04 -11.92
C PRO A 52 -2.48 12.67 -13.15
N SER A 53 -3.79 12.62 -12.94
CA SER A 53 -4.79 12.41 -13.97
C SER A 53 -5.37 13.75 -14.45
N ALA A 54 -5.91 13.79 -15.67
CA ALA A 54 -6.53 14.98 -16.24
C ALA A 54 -7.75 15.47 -15.46
N TYR A 55 -8.38 14.58 -14.69
CA TYR A 55 -9.52 14.89 -13.82
C TYR A 55 -9.13 15.57 -12.50
N GLY A 56 -7.85 15.89 -12.32
CA GLY A 56 -7.34 16.46 -11.07
C GLY A 56 -7.24 15.45 -9.93
N THR A 57 -7.19 14.15 -10.25
CA THR A 57 -6.92 13.05 -9.31
C THR A 57 -5.47 12.60 -9.42
N ILE A 58 -4.97 11.81 -8.47
CA ILE A 58 -3.68 11.12 -8.60
C ILE A 58 -3.96 9.64 -8.68
N VAL A 59 -3.49 9.01 -9.76
CA VAL A 59 -3.57 7.55 -9.94
C VAL A 59 -2.18 6.96 -9.76
N GLY A 60 -2.11 5.77 -9.21
CA GLY A 60 -0.84 5.09 -9.02
C GLY A 60 -1.00 3.60 -8.89
N VAL A 61 0.14 2.94 -8.96
CA VAL A 61 0.26 1.50 -8.80
C VAL A 61 1.37 1.25 -7.80
N ILE A 62 1.11 0.37 -6.84
CA ILE A 62 2.09 -0.12 -5.89
C ILE A 62 2.09 -1.64 -5.94
N GLN A 63 3.29 -2.20 -5.86
CA GLN A 63 3.55 -3.62 -5.84
C GLN A 63 4.55 -3.93 -4.73
N GLY A 64 4.25 -4.97 -3.96
CA GLY A 64 5.16 -5.48 -2.94
C GLY A 64 4.47 -6.46 -2.02
N GLU A 65 5.05 -6.71 -0.86
CA GLU A 65 4.51 -7.69 0.08
C GLU A 65 3.16 -7.22 0.65
N LYS A 66 2.20 -8.13 0.74
CA LYS A 66 0.84 -7.84 1.21
C LYS A 66 0.82 -7.11 2.55
N ALA A 67 1.72 -7.44 3.48
CA ALA A 67 1.80 -6.79 4.78
C ALA A 67 2.11 -5.29 4.66
N TYR A 68 3.11 -4.95 3.86
CA TYR A 68 3.52 -3.56 3.61
C TYR A 68 2.49 -2.78 2.79
N VAL A 69 1.84 -3.44 1.84
CA VAL A 69 0.76 -2.81 1.07
C VAL A 69 -0.46 -2.53 1.94
N ASP A 70 -0.76 -3.38 2.93
CA ASP A 70 -1.82 -3.14 3.91
C ASP A 70 -1.48 -1.92 4.82
N GLU A 71 -0.23 -1.82 5.27
CA GLU A 71 0.23 -0.62 6.00
C GLU A 71 0.15 0.65 5.15
N MET A 72 0.58 0.57 3.88
CA MET A 72 0.51 1.71 2.96
C MET A 72 -0.94 2.11 2.66
N ARG A 73 -1.87 1.15 2.63
CA ARG A 73 -3.30 1.41 2.55
C ARG A 73 -3.82 2.09 3.82
N SER A 74 -3.36 1.70 5.00
CA SER A 74 -3.78 2.33 6.26
C SER A 74 -3.26 3.77 6.40
N TRP A 75 -2.23 4.15 5.64
CA TRP A 75 -1.63 5.48 5.68
C TRP A 75 -2.35 6.50 4.78
N MET A 76 -2.93 6.04 3.65
CA MET A 76 -3.69 6.87 2.70
C MET A 76 -5.09 7.21 3.21
#